data_AF-E1T8M2-F1
#
_entry.id   AF-E1T8M2-F1
#
_cell.length_a   1.000
_cell.length_b   1.000
_cell.length_c   1.000
_cell.angle_alpha   90.00
_cell.angle_beta   90.00
_cell.angle_gamma   90.00
#
_symmetry.space_group_name_H-M   'P 1'
#
loop_
_entity.id
_entity.type
_entity.pdbx_description
1 polymer ?
#
loop_
_entity_poly.entity_id
_entity_poly.type
_entity_poly.pdbx_seq_one_letter_code
_entity_poly.pdbx_strand_id
1 'polypeptide(L)'
;MAKPLLSTQHRTLHARQRERLARRGWSDIDRALQRPASYCHPAGRIRRIETHISVVYLAGRYAYKLKKPVDPGFLDFTSPAVRQRACEDEVRLNRRFARELYREVGTIVRAGRVCKIGRRGRVVEHVVKMRRFDEREVFDELLAHEALGFAEMDALADSLATVHRRASRMAPRGSSGAAPTVRMQMQAVLDSLTKLGCEAGVHLPASIREWCDSEWARLAQHFDARRAGGFVRECHGDLHLGNVLRRGKRVVMFDCIEFSNALRWIDVASDLSFVLMDLQAHGRDDLAARLLNGWLRRTGDFGALPALRYYSVYRALVRALAAALKTRGGSKRQPLTEVNRYLALAERLAAKPRPYLLLCHGYSGSGKSAASEALVSLIGAVRVSSDSERKRVRPFALPDTQALPSSAYTAQAIDRHYDALLCLTRQVLASDYPALVDATFLKRAHRERFAALARSMGVPVLLLDFHARTCLLVERVSRRASDAHAESDAGLVVLVRQLANEEPLSTQEWARAVCFDTEVAPDAFEHLQYWRALLERLAHLDAPALSEKAVSPDALAAHV
;
A
#
# COMPACT_ATOMS: atom_id res chain seq x y z
N MET A 1 -0.91 1.26 31.83
CA MET A 1 -1.07 -0.20 31.74
C MET A 1 -2.06 -0.50 30.62
N ALA A 2 -1.56 -0.98 29.49
CA ALA A 2 -2.37 -1.23 28.30
C ALA A 2 -3.13 -2.55 28.47
N LYS A 3 -4.46 -2.53 28.31
CA LYS A 3 -5.25 -3.76 28.14
C LYS A 3 -4.85 -4.42 26.81
N PRO A 4 -4.81 -5.76 26.74
CA PRO A 4 -4.51 -6.46 25.49
C PRO A 4 -5.53 -6.09 24.41
N LEU A 5 -5.02 -5.77 23.21
CA LEU A 5 -5.68 -4.93 22.21
C LEU A 5 -6.88 -5.54 21.47
N LEU A 6 -7.16 -6.84 21.59
CA LEU A 6 -8.33 -7.47 20.94
C LEU A 6 -8.97 -8.59 21.77
N SER A 7 -8.78 -8.61 23.10
CA SER A 7 -9.51 -9.53 23.95
C SER A 7 -10.94 -9.01 24.19
N THR A 8 -11.87 -9.37 23.31
CA THR A 8 -13.30 -9.30 23.63
C THR A 8 -13.65 -10.40 24.61
N GLN A 9 -13.38 -10.22 25.90
CA GLN A 9 -13.92 -11.09 26.95
C GLN A 9 -14.50 -10.32 28.14
N HIS A 10 -15.69 -10.80 28.54
CA HIS A 10 -16.48 -10.41 29.70
C HIS A 10 -16.72 -8.90 29.84
N ARG A 11 -17.74 -8.41 29.11
CA ARG A 11 -18.39 -7.14 29.46
C ARG A 11 -18.87 -7.24 30.91
N THR A 12 -18.13 -6.60 31.82
CA THR A 12 -18.56 -6.50 33.22
C THR A 12 -19.95 -5.86 33.26
N LEU A 13 -20.80 -6.29 34.20
CA LEU A 13 -22.12 -5.67 34.42
C LEU A 13 -22.00 -4.14 34.50
N HIS A 14 -20.91 -3.64 35.09
CA HIS A 14 -20.55 -2.23 35.14
C HIS A 14 -20.37 -1.57 33.76
N ALA A 15 -19.70 -2.20 32.79
CA ALA A 15 -19.53 -1.63 31.45
C ALA A 15 -20.88 -1.53 30.71
N ARG A 16 -21.71 -2.57 30.79
CA ARG A 16 -23.07 -2.56 30.17
C ARG A 16 -23.98 -1.51 30.80
N GLN A 17 -23.89 -1.32 32.11
CA GLN A 17 -24.68 -0.31 32.82
C GLN A 17 -24.23 1.12 32.47
N ARG A 18 -22.92 1.37 32.36
CA ARG A 18 -22.38 2.66 31.89
C ARG A 18 -22.84 2.97 30.46
N GLU A 19 -22.78 2.00 29.55
CA GLU A 19 -23.31 2.17 28.19
C GLU A 19 -24.81 2.49 28.20
N ARG A 20 -25.61 1.77 28.98
CA ARG A 20 -27.07 1.97 29.05
C ARG A 20 -27.43 3.37 29.56
N LEU A 21 -26.73 3.86 30.58
CA LEU A 21 -26.91 5.21 31.11
C LEU A 21 -26.48 6.28 30.11
N ALA A 22 -25.32 6.10 29.47
CA ALA A 22 -24.81 7.03 28.48
C ALA A 22 -25.67 7.08 27.20
N ARG A 23 -26.39 6.01 26.86
CA ARG A 23 -27.32 5.96 25.71
C ARG A 23 -28.61 6.77 25.89
N ARG A 24 -29.10 6.99 27.12
CA ARG A 24 -30.40 7.67 27.35
C ARG A 24 -30.44 9.08 26.77
N GLY A 25 -29.41 9.91 27.01
CA GLY A 25 -29.31 11.25 26.44
C GLY A 25 -28.85 11.30 24.98
N TRP A 26 -28.20 10.22 24.53
CA TRP A 26 -27.68 10.13 23.17
C TRP A 26 -28.78 9.87 22.14
N SER A 27 -29.81 9.07 22.46
CA SER A 27 -30.94 8.82 21.55
C SER A 27 -31.73 10.09 21.19
N ASP A 28 -31.87 11.02 22.13
CA ASP A 28 -32.52 12.31 21.88
C ASP A 28 -31.69 13.18 20.93
N ILE A 29 -30.36 13.15 21.08
CA ILE A 29 -29.43 13.84 20.20
C ILE A 29 -29.51 13.24 18.79
N ASP A 30 -29.48 11.91 18.68
CA ASP A 30 -29.55 11.20 17.39
C ASP A 30 -30.84 11.57 16.63
N ARG A 31 -32.00 11.50 17.31
CA ARG A 31 -33.29 11.91 16.72
C ARG A 31 -33.30 13.38 16.31
N ALA A 32 -32.69 14.26 17.09
CA ALA A 32 -32.63 15.67 16.77
C ALA A 32 -31.80 15.94 15.52
N LEU A 33 -30.62 15.32 15.39
CA LEU A 33 -29.73 15.53 14.23
C LEU A 33 -30.31 15.00 12.91
N GLN A 34 -31.31 14.12 12.94
CA GLN A 34 -32.03 13.72 11.72
C GLN A 34 -32.96 14.82 11.15
N ARG A 35 -33.13 15.95 11.86
CA ARG A 35 -34.03 17.04 11.46
C ARG A 35 -33.26 18.20 10.82
N PRO A 36 -33.70 18.74 9.67
CA PRO A 36 -33.02 19.88 9.02
C PRO A 36 -32.89 21.12 9.91
N ALA A 37 -33.89 21.38 10.76
CA ALA A 37 -33.90 22.51 11.71
C ALA A 37 -32.80 22.47 12.78
N SER A 38 -32.10 21.33 12.92
CA SER A 38 -30.98 21.17 13.85
C SER A 38 -29.67 21.80 13.34
N TYR A 39 -29.65 22.29 12.11
CA TYR A 39 -28.48 22.85 11.44
C TYR A 39 -28.69 24.33 11.13
N CYS A 40 -27.62 25.14 11.24
CA CYS A 40 -27.65 26.58 10.97
C CYS A 40 -27.50 26.95 9.48
N HIS A 41 -27.56 25.96 8.58
CA HIS A 41 -27.41 26.12 7.13
C HIS A 41 -28.47 25.28 6.41
N PRO A 42 -28.69 25.50 5.10
CA PRO A 42 -29.62 24.70 4.31
C PRO A 42 -29.22 23.22 4.26
N ALA A 43 -29.70 22.44 5.22
CA ALA A 43 -29.31 21.05 5.41
C ALA A 43 -30.02 20.06 4.46
N GLY A 44 -31.16 20.46 3.89
CA GLY A 44 -31.95 19.62 2.99
C GLY A 44 -32.33 18.29 3.64
N ARG A 45 -32.40 17.22 2.83
CA ARG A 45 -32.66 15.85 3.33
C ARG A 45 -31.45 15.32 4.08
N ILE A 46 -31.64 14.92 5.35
CA ILE A 46 -30.59 14.33 6.16
C ILE A 46 -30.47 12.84 5.85
N ARG A 47 -29.26 12.39 5.50
CA ARG A 47 -28.93 10.97 5.41
C ARG A 47 -28.10 10.57 6.63
N ARG A 48 -28.56 9.56 7.36
CA ARG A 48 -27.90 9.00 8.55
C ARG A 48 -27.15 7.73 8.15
N ILE A 49 -25.86 7.69 8.43
CA ILE A 49 -24.98 6.54 8.19
C ILE A 49 -24.42 6.11 9.54
N GLU A 50 -24.58 4.84 9.90
CA GLU A 50 -24.13 4.33 11.19
C GLU A 50 -22.92 3.41 11.03
N THR A 51 -21.93 3.58 11.90
CA THR A 51 -20.77 2.70 12.03
C THR A 51 -20.76 2.06 13.43
N HIS A 52 -19.78 1.19 13.69
CA HIS A 52 -19.64 0.53 15.00
C HIS A 52 -19.52 1.53 16.16
N ILE A 53 -18.79 2.63 15.95
CA ILE A 53 -18.42 3.58 17.02
C ILE A 53 -18.91 5.01 16.77
N SER A 54 -19.59 5.29 15.66
CA SER A 54 -20.05 6.64 15.29
C SER A 54 -21.33 6.61 14.45
N VAL A 55 -21.97 7.77 14.33
CA VAL A 55 -23.03 8.06 13.36
C VAL A 55 -22.66 9.30 12.58
N VAL A 56 -22.76 9.25 11.26
CA VAL A 56 -22.51 10.36 10.35
C VAL A 56 -23.85 10.87 9.80
N TYR A 57 -24.06 12.18 9.91
CA TYR A 57 -25.22 12.87 9.34
C TYR A 57 -24.77 13.72 8.15
N LEU A 58 -25.23 13.36 6.96
CA LEU A 58 -25.03 14.16 5.75
C LEU A 58 -26.12 15.24 5.69
N ALA A 59 -25.71 16.50 5.82
CA ALA A 59 -26.56 17.67 5.93
C ALA A 59 -26.07 18.75 4.96
N GLY A 60 -26.75 18.89 3.83
CA GLY A 60 -26.37 19.83 2.76
C GLY A 60 -24.93 19.60 2.30
N ARG A 61 -24.09 20.64 2.42
CA ARG A 61 -22.66 20.64 2.05
C ARG A 61 -21.73 20.02 3.09
N TYR A 62 -22.25 19.60 4.24
CA TYR A 62 -21.46 19.13 5.38
C TYR A 62 -21.85 17.72 5.80
N ALA A 63 -20.91 17.04 6.45
CA ALA A 63 -21.13 15.82 7.21
C ALA A 63 -20.79 16.08 8.68
N TYR A 64 -21.58 15.52 9.59
CA TYR A 64 -21.37 15.64 11.03
C TYR A 64 -21.22 14.25 11.62
N LYS A 65 -20.02 13.92 12.13
CA LYS A 65 -19.74 12.63 12.76
C LYS A 65 -19.88 12.77 14.27
N LEU A 66 -20.83 12.02 14.82
CA LEU A 66 -21.14 11.92 16.25
C LEU A 66 -20.61 10.59 16.79
N LYS A 67 -19.82 10.62 17.86
CA LYS A 67 -19.32 9.42 18.53
C LYS A 67 -20.43 8.73 19.32
N LYS A 68 -20.50 7.39 19.26
CA LYS A 68 -21.46 6.59 20.01
C LYS A 68 -20.95 6.34 21.43
N PRO A 69 -21.83 6.28 22.45
CA PRO A 69 -21.46 5.94 23.82
C PRO A 69 -21.30 4.42 23.96
N VAL A 70 -20.20 3.88 23.43
CA VAL A 70 -19.91 2.45 23.38
C VAL A 70 -18.54 2.13 23.97
N ASP A 71 -18.41 0.94 24.52
CA ASP A 71 -17.16 0.30 24.96
C ASP A 71 -17.09 -1.10 24.33
N PRO A 72 -16.57 -1.21 23.09
CA PRO A 72 -16.40 -2.50 22.43
C PRO A 72 -15.20 -3.30 22.98
N GLY A 73 -14.47 -2.81 24.00
CA GLY A 73 -13.33 -3.49 24.61
C GLY A 73 -11.96 -2.98 24.16
N PHE A 74 -11.86 -2.37 22.98
CA PHE A 74 -10.63 -1.74 22.47
C PHE A 74 -10.62 -0.21 22.59
N LEU A 75 -11.76 0.41 22.94
CA LEU A 75 -11.90 1.82 23.29
C LEU A 75 -13.07 2.02 24.26
N ASP A 76 -13.08 3.11 25.03
CA ASP A 76 -14.18 3.48 25.93
C ASP A 76 -14.69 4.88 25.60
N PHE A 77 -15.80 4.95 24.87
CA PHE A 77 -16.50 6.20 24.56
C PHE A 77 -17.72 6.44 25.46
N THR A 78 -17.83 5.80 26.62
CA THR A 78 -18.98 6.01 27.52
C THR A 78 -19.01 7.42 28.13
N SER A 79 -17.84 8.05 28.32
CA SER A 79 -17.71 9.42 28.86
C SER A 79 -17.79 10.51 27.77
N PRO A 80 -18.61 11.57 27.96
CA PRO A 80 -18.64 12.74 27.06
C PRO A 80 -17.28 13.43 26.89
N ALA A 81 -16.48 13.53 27.97
CA ALA A 81 -15.15 14.15 27.91
C ALA A 81 -14.18 13.36 27.03
N VAL A 82 -14.32 12.02 27.00
CA VAL A 82 -13.53 11.17 26.11
C VAL A 82 -13.98 11.36 24.66
N ARG A 83 -15.29 11.43 24.40
CA ARG A 83 -15.82 11.68 23.05
C ARG A 83 -15.44 13.06 22.52
N GLN A 84 -15.38 14.08 23.37
CA GLN A 84 -14.85 15.39 23.02
C GLN A 84 -13.39 15.30 22.55
N ARG A 85 -12.51 14.72 23.37
CA ARG A 85 -11.09 14.53 23.02
C ARG A 85 -10.92 13.72 21.73
N ALA A 86 -11.74 12.68 21.54
CA ALA A 86 -11.73 11.91 20.30
C ALA A 86 -12.12 12.76 19.08
N CYS A 87 -13.08 13.69 19.20
CA CYS A 87 -13.40 14.62 18.12
C CYS A 87 -12.24 15.58 17.82
N GLU A 88 -11.58 16.09 18.86
CA GLU A 88 -10.41 16.97 18.73
C GLU A 88 -9.23 16.25 18.06
N ASP A 89 -8.94 15.02 18.50
CA ASP A 89 -7.91 14.17 17.92
C ASP A 89 -8.24 13.79 16.47
N GLU A 90 -9.49 13.44 16.16
CA GLU A 90 -9.90 13.13 14.79
C GLU A 90 -9.64 14.30 13.85
N VAL A 91 -10.03 15.53 14.23
CA VAL A 91 -9.77 16.73 13.42
C VAL A 91 -8.27 17.00 13.31
N ARG A 92 -7.53 16.94 14.41
CA ARG A 92 -6.08 17.20 14.45
C ARG A 92 -5.32 16.22 13.55
N LEU A 93 -5.60 14.93 13.71
CA LEU A 93 -4.87 13.86 13.04
C LEU A 93 -5.23 13.79 11.56
N ASN A 94 -6.52 13.86 11.21
CA ASN A 94 -6.95 13.73 9.83
C ASN A 94 -6.63 14.95 8.97
N ARG A 95 -6.48 16.15 9.54
CA ARG A 95 -6.03 17.33 8.77
C ARG A 95 -4.66 17.14 8.12
N ARG A 96 -3.82 16.22 8.61
CA ARG A 96 -2.53 15.86 7.99
C ARG A 96 -2.71 15.18 6.63
N PHE A 97 -3.81 14.45 6.45
CA PHE A 97 -4.14 13.69 5.24
C PHE A 97 -5.22 14.38 4.39
N ALA A 98 -6.19 15.03 5.03
CA ALA A 98 -7.42 15.56 4.43
C ALA A 98 -7.83 16.93 5.02
N ARG A 99 -6.90 17.90 5.05
CA ARG A 99 -7.12 19.27 5.58
C ARG A 99 -8.42 19.93 5.10
N GLU A 100 -8.77 19.68 3.84
CA GLU A 100 -9.92 20.26 3.17
C GLU A 100 -11.25 19.59 3.49
N LEU A 101 -11.23 18.37 4.02
CA LEU A 101 -12.43 17.65 4.49
C LEU A 101 -12.71 17.99 5.96
N TYR A 102 -11.71 17.92 6.84
CA TYR A 102 -11.90 18.09 8.29
C TYR A 102 -11.88 19.56 8.73
N ARG A 103 -13.06 20.12 9.01
CA ARG A 103 -13.23 21.56 9.23
C ARG A 103 -13.01 22.00 10.66
N GLU A 104 -13.73 21.45 11.62
CA GLU A 104 -13.66 21.86 13.04
C GLU A 104 -14.38 20.82 13.92
N VAL A 105 -14.16 20.92 15.23
CA VAL A 105 -15.05 20.30 16.22
C VAL A 105 -16.23 21.24 16.44
N GLY A 106 -17.44 20.74 16.22
CA GLY A 106 -18.69 21.43 16.49
C GLY A 106 -19.31 20.98 17.81
N THR A 107 -20.18 21.82 18.35
CA THR A 107 -20.94 21.55 19.58
C THR A 107 -22.41 21.30 19.28
N ILE A 108 -22.98 20.33 19.98
CA ILE A 108 -24.43 20.13 20.08
C ILE A 108 -24.88 20.80 21.37
N VAL A 109 -25.80 21.75 21.24
CA VAL A 109 -26.36 22.51 22.37
C VAL A 109 -27.81 22.15 22.58
N ARG A 110 -28.22 22.11 23.86
CA ARG A 110 -29.62 21.96 24.25
C ARG A 110 -30.25 23.32 24.49
N ALA A 111 -31.36 23.57 23.79
CA ALA A 111 -32.23 24.74 23.97
C ALA A 111 -33.66 24.24 24.24
N GLY A 112 -34.08 24.26 25.51
CA GLY A 112 -35.32 23.63 25.95
C GLY A 112 -35.31 22.12 25.71
N ARG A 113 -36.32 21.60 24.99
CA ARG A 113 -36.45 20.17 24.64
C ARG A 113 -35.74 19.79 23.33
N VAL A 114 -35.08 20.73 22.65
CA VAL A 114 -34.47 20.51 21.33
C VAL A 114 -32.94 20.58 21.44
N CYS A 115 -32.26 19.64 20.75
CA CYS A 115 -30.82 19.67 20.55
C CYS A 115 -30.53 20.18 19.13
N LYS A 116 -29.53 21.07 18.98
CA LYS A 116 -29.11 21.58 17.67
C LYS A 116 -27.60 21.77 17.60
N ILE A 117 -27.06 21.79 16.39
CA ILE A 117 -25.69 22.23 16.13
C ILE A 117 -25.62 23.74 16.35
N GLY A 118 -24.74 24.19 17.24
CA GLY A 118 -24.62 25.61 17.52
C GLY A 118 -23.68 25.92 18.67
N ARG A 119 -23.37 27.22 18.84
CA ARG A 119 -22.44 27.72 19.87
C ARG A 119 -23.13 28.35 21.09
N ARG A 120 -24.46 28.53 21.05
CA ARG A 120 -25.25 29.20 22.11
C ARG A 120 -26.17 28.19 22.79
N GLY A 121 -26.06 28.08 24.11
CA GLY A 121 -26.84 27.15 24.95
C GLY A 121 -25.92 26.18 25.71
N ARG A 122 -26.52 25.27 26.50
CA ARG A 122 -25.76 24.28 27.25
C ARG A 122 -25.22 23.21 26.31
N VAL A 123 -23.90 23.05 26.23
CA VAL A 123 -23.26 21.98 25.45
C VAL A 123 -23.61 20.63 26.06
N VAL A 124 -24.12 19.71 25.24
CA VAL A 124 -24.45 18.34 25.65
C VAL A 124 -23.57 17.30 24.99
N GLU A 125 -22.97 17.62 23.83
CA GLU A 125 -22.12 16.69 23.09
C GLU A 125 -21.30 17.42 22.01
N HIS A 126 -20.28 16.74 21.48
CA HIS A 126 -19.42 17.23 20.40
C HIS A 126 -19.57 16.39 19.13
N VAL A 127 -19.29 17.03 17.99
CA VAL A 127 -19.29 16.38 16.68
C VAL A 127 -18.10 16.84 15.85
N VAL A 128 -17.61 15.97 14.97
CA VAL A 128 -16.65 16.38 13.95
C VAL A 128 -17.42 16.91 12.75
N LYS A 129 -17.17 18.16 12.37
CA LYS A 129 -17.77 18.80 11.19
C LYS A 129 -16.81 18.66 10.01
N MET A 130 -17.31 18.05 8.94
CA MET A 130 -16.56 17.74 7.72
C MET A 130 -17.25 18.35 6.51
N ARG A 131 -16.49 18.65 5.45
CA ARG A 131 -17.04 18.89 4.12
C ARG A 131 -17.53 17.56 3.57
N ARG A 132 -18.77 17.51 3.10
CA ARG A 132 -19.30 16.34 2.40
C ARG A 132 -18.58 16.16 1.06
N PHE A 133 -18.33 14.91 0.69
CA PHE A 133 -17.82 14.52 -0.62
C PHE A 133 -18.79 13.51 -1.27
N ASP A 134 -18.61 13.26 -2.56
CA ASP A 134 -19.35 12.22 -3.27
C ASP A 134 -18.76 10.85 -2.93
N GLU A 135 -19.60 9.93 -2.46
CA GLU A 135 -19.18 8.58 -2.07
C GLU A 135 -18.69 7.77 -3.27
N ARG A 136 -19.18 8.07 -4.48
CA ARG A 136 -18.75 7.41 -5.73
C ARG A 136 -17.28 7.63 -6.08
N GLU A 137 -16.66 8.64 -5.47
CA GLU A 137 -15.25 8.96 -5.67
C GLU A 137 -14.33 8.24 -4.67
N VAL A 138 -14.87 7.47 -3.73
CA VAL A 138 -14.08 6.62 -2.82
C VAL A 138 -13.51 5.45 -3.62
N PHE A 139 -12.27 5.04 -3.32
CA PHE A 139 -11.56 4.05 -4.12
C PHE A 139 -12.25 2.67 -4.14
N ASP A 140 -13.00 2.30 -3.11
CA ASP A 140 -13.77 1.05 -3.13
C ASP A 140 -14.92 1.10 -4.15
N GLU A 141 -15.67 2.21 -4.20
CA GLU A 141 -16.72 2.46 -5.19
C GLU A 141 -16.14 2.59 -6.61
N LEU A 142 -15.02 3.31 -6.78
CA LEU A 142 -14.33 3.40 -8.07
C LEU A 142 -13.86 2.03 -8.54
N LEU A 143 -13.35 1.20 -7.64
CA LEU A 143 -12.92 -0.15 -7.97
C LEU A 143 -14.11 -1.04 -8.36
N ALA A 144 -15.21 -0.95 -7.62
CA ALA A 144 -16.45 -1.68 -7.92
C ALA A 144 -17.10 -1.26 -9.25
N HIS A 145 -16.73 -0.11 -9.81
CA HIS A 145 -17.20 0.39 -11.10
C HIS A 145 -16.10 0.43 -12.16
N GLU A 146 -14.98 -0.28 -11.93
CA GLU A 146 -13.83 -0.38 -12.86
C GLU A 146 -13.24 0.99 -13.29
N ALA A 147 -13.45 2.02 -12.47
CA ALA A 147 -13.01 3.39 -12.71
C ALA A 147 -11.70 3.75 -11.99
N LEU A 148 -11.11 2.79 -11.25
CA LEU A 148 -9.82 2.94 -10.55
C LEU A 148 -8.67 2.44 -11.44
N GLY A 149 -7.72 3.33 -11.78
CA GLY A 149 -6.61 3.04 -12.69
C GLY A 149 -5.23 3.43 -12.15
N PHE A 150 -4.22 3.36 -13.03
CA PHE A 150 -2.82 3.65 -12.67
C PHE A 150 -2.58 5.12 -12.28
N ALA A 151 -3.32 6.06 -12.86
CA ALA A 151 -3.22 7.48 -12.52
C ALA A 151 -3.56 7.74 -11.04
N GLU A 152 -4.61 7.09 -10.52
CA GLU A 152 -4.96 7.15 -9.10
C GLU A 152 -3.88 6.51 -8.21
N MET A 153 -3.27 5.39 -8.64
CA MET A 153 -2.19 4.74 -7.90
C MET A 153 -0.93 5.61 -7.83
N ASP A 154 -0.59 6.31 -8.92
CA ASP A 154 0.52 7.25 -8.94
C ASP A 154 0.28 8.44 -8.01
N ALA A 155 -0.93 9.02 -8.05
CA ALA A 155 -1.32 10.11 -7.18
C ALA A 155 -1.36 9.69 -5.70
N LEU A 156 -1.77 8.44 -5.43
CA LEU A 156 -1.71 7.87 -4.08
C LEU A 156 -0.27 7.64 -3.63
N ALA A 157 0.60 7.10 -4.48
CA ALA A 157 2.01 6.92 -4.18
C ALA A 157 2.70 8.25 -3.84
N ASP A 158 2.41 9.31 -4.60
CA ASP A 158 2.86 10.69 -4.32
C ASP A 158 2.41 11.21 -2.96
N SER A 159 1.11 11.11 -2.69
CA SER A 159 0.50 11.61 -1.46
C SER A 159 1.02 10.83 -0.26
N LEU A 160 1.06 9.50 -0.34
CA LEU A 160 1.49 8.62 0.74
C LEU A 160 2.98 8.79 1.05
N ALA A 161 3.85 8.81 0.03
CA ALA A 161 5.27 9.06 0.22
C ALA A 161 5.53 10.44 0.87
N THR A 162 4.76 11.46 0.47
CA THR A 162 4.83 12.80 1.06
C THR A 162 4.41 12.82 2.52
N VAL A 163 3.30 12.15 2.85
CA VAL A 163 2.82 12.06 4.23
C VAL A 163 3.80 11.26 5.09
N HIS A 164 4.26 10.09 4.64
CA HIS A 164 5.25 9.30 5.36
C HIS A 164 6.51 10.12 5.64
N ARG A 165 7.04 10.83 4.65
CA ARG A 165 8.24 11.67 4.79
C ARG A 165 8.06 12.80 5.83
N ARG A 166 6.87 13.39 5.91
CA ARG A 166 6.56 14.49 6.85
C ARG A 166 6.09 14.00 8.23
N ALA A 167 5.69 12.74 8.35
CA ALA A 167 5.19 12.20 9.61
C ALA A 167 6.28 12.21 10.68
N SER A 168 5.88 12.49 11.93
CA SER A 168 6.80 12.51 13.05
C SER A 168 7.47 11.15 13.23
N ARG A 169 8.79 11.17 13.45
CA ARG A 169 9.61 9.99 13.78
C ARG A 169 9.77 9.81 15.29
N MET A 170 9.29 10.77 16.09
CA MET A 170 9.41 10.76 17.54
C MET A 170 8.19 10.09 18.17
N ALA A 171 8.22 8.75 18.20
CA ALA A 171 7.18 7.99 18.87
C ALA A 171 7.09 8.37 20.37
N PRO A 172 5.87 8.53 20.93
CA PRO A 172 5.68 8.65 22.37
C PRO A 172 6.38 7.51 23.11
N ARG A 173 6.78 7.75 24.36
CA ARG A 173 7.41 6.73 25.22
C ARG A 173 6.60 5.43 25.16
N GLY A 174 7.21 4.35 24.67
CA GLY A 174 6.55 3.07 24.44
C GLY A 174 7.33 2.15 23.52
N SER A 175 6.78 0.96 23.26
CA SER A 175 7.36 -0.08 22.40
C SER A 175 6.72 -0.14 21.02
N SER A 176 6.07 0.93 20.55
CA SER A 176 5.39 0.95 19.25
C SER A 176 6.34 0.57 18.12
N GLY A 177 5.91 -0.35 17.26
CA GLY A 177 6.71 -0.89 16.16
C GLY A 177 7.90 -1.76 16.56
N ALA A 178 8.10 -2.05 17.85
CA ALA A 178 9.07 -3.07 18.28
C ALA A 178 8.62 -4.46 17.87
N ALA A 179 9.56 -5.38 17.66
CA ALA A 179 9.24 -6.76 17.31
C ALA A 179 8.23 -7.42 18.28
N PRO A 180 8.36 -7.33 19.62
CA PRO A 180 7.37 -7.93 20.53
C PRO A 180 5.97 -7.31 20.42
N THR A 181 5.89 -6.00 20.13
CA THR A 181 4.61 -5.31 19.95
C THR A 181 3.93 -5.75 18.66
N VAL A 182 4.69 -5.88 17.58
CA VAL A 182 4.18 -6.41 16.30
C VAL A 182 3.66 -7.84 16.49
N ARG A 183 4.38 -8.69 17.22
CA ARG A 183 3.93 -10.05 17.55
C ARG A 183 2.61 -10.06 18.31
N MET A 184 2.54 -9.24 19.36
CA MET A 184 1.37 -9.16 20.23
C MET A 184 0.12 -8.71 19.45
N GLN A 185 0.27 -7.76 18.53
CA GLN A 185 -0.83 -7.31 17.66
C GLN A 185 -1.30 -8.44 16.74
N MET A 186 -0.38 -9.15 16.09
CA MET A 186 -0.71 -10.30 15.25
C MET A 186 -1.43 -11.40 16.03
N GLN A 187 -0.88 -11.81 17.18
CA GLN A 187 -1.46 -12.85 18.03
C GLN A 187 -2.86 -12.47 18.52
N ALA A 188 -3.07 -11.21 18.89
CA ALA A 188 -4.39 -10.74 19.32
C ALA A 188 -5.46 -10.88 18.21
N VAL A 189 -5.10 -10.65 16.94
CA VAL A 189 -5.99 -10.87 15.79
C VAL A 189 -6.25 -12.35 15.57
N LEU A 190 -5.20 -13.17 15.56
CA LEU A 190 -5.29 -14.63 15.35
C LEU A 190 -6.19 -15.28 16.42
N ASP A 191 -5.99 -14.93 17.70
CA ASP A 191 -6.77 -15.48 18.80
C ASP A 191 -8.24 -15.07 18.74
N SER A 192 -8.51 -13.83 18.30
CA SER A 192 -9.88 -13.34 18.07
C SER A 192 -10.57 -14.10 16.94
N LEU A 193 -9.87 -14.37 15.84
CA LEU A 193 -10.38 -15.14 14.71
C LEU A 193 -10.61 -16.60 15.07
N THR A 194 -9.67 -17.25 15.76
CA THR A 194 -9.84 -18.63 16.25
C THR A 194 -11.10 -18.75 17.13
N LYS A 195 -11.29 -17.80 18.06
CA LYS A 195 -12.47 -17.78 18.92
C LYS A 195 -13.77 -17.58 18.12
N LEU A 196 -13.77 -16.66 17.14
CA LEU A 196 -14.93 -16.45 16.27
C LEU A 196 -15.22 -17.67 15.40
N GLY A 197 -14.20 -18.46 15.04
CA GLY A 197 -14.39 -19.72 14.35
C GLY A 197 -15.24 -20.72 15.11
N CYS A 198 -14.98 -20.87 16.41
CA CYS A 198 -15.78 -21.71 17.30
C CYS A 198 -17.24 -21.23 17.43
N GLU A 199 -17.49 -19.93 17.28
CA GLU A 199 -18.81 -19.32 17.52
C GLU A 199 -19.63 -19.07 16.24
N ALA A 200 -18.99 -18.89 15.09
CA ALA A 200 -19.60 -18.33 13.87
C ALA A 200 -19.17 -19.00 12.55
N GLY A 201 -18.45 -20.13 12.59
CA GLY A 201 -18.10 -20.91 11.39
C GLY A 201 -17.00 -20.29 10.51
N VAL A 202 -16.19 -19.38 11.06
CA VAL A 202 -15.01 -18.82 10.39
C VAL A 202 -13.83 -19.79 10.57
N HIS A 203 -13.33 -20.39 9.50
CA HIS A 203 -12.19 -21.31 9.60
C HIS A 203 -10.87 -20.57 9.36
N LEU A 204 -10.06 -20.37 10.41
CA LEU A 204 -8.68 -19.90 10.27
C LEU A 204 -7.75 -21.12 10.11
N PRO A 205 -7.07 -21.28 8.95
CA PRO A 205 -6.13 -22.39 8.77
C PRO A 205 -4.97 -22.33 9.78
N ALA A 206 -4.59 -23.49 10.31
CA ALA A 206 -3.45 -23.61 11.23
C ALA A 206 -2.13 -23.16 10.59
N SER A 207 -1.97 -23.40 9.28
CA SER A 207 -0.79 -23.00 8.49
C SER A 207 -0.54 -21.49 8.52
N ILE A 208 -1.58 -20.66 8.59
CA ILE A 208 -1.41 -19.19 8.69
C ILE A 208 -0.79 -18.82 10.03
N ARG A 209 -1.23 -19.45 11.13
CA ARG A 209 -0.69 -19.17 12.47
C ARG A 209 0.77 -19.58 12.54
N GLU A 210 1.09 -20.78 12.08
CA GLU A 210 2.46 -21.29 12.01
C GLU A 210 3.36 -20.40 11.15
N TRP A 211 2.87 -19.96 9.99
CA TRP A 211 3.56 -19.01 9.14
C TRP A 211 3.80 -17.68 9.85
N CYS A 212 2.79 -17.12 10.53
CA CYS A 212 2.92 -15.86 11.26
C CYS A 212 3.97 -15.94 12.37
N ASP A 213 4.01 -17.03 13.14
CA ASP A 213 4.99 -17.21 14.22
C ASP A 213 6.41 -17.42 13.66
N SER A 214 6.57 -18.22 12.60
CA SER A 214 7.86 -18.46 11.93
C SER A 214 8.41 -17.19 11.29
N GLU A 215 7.58 -16.47 10.55
CA GLU A 215 7.96 -15.28 9.82
C GLU A 215 8.27 -14.11 10.78
N TRP A 216 7.52 -14.01 11.89
CA TRP A 216 7.88 -13.07 12.94
C TRP A 216 9.25 -13.36 13.53
N ALA A 217 9.56 -14.63 13.83
CA ALA A 217 10.85 -15.01 14.40
C ALA A 217 12.00 -14.65 13.44
N ARG A 218 11.80 -14.87 12.13
CA ARG A 218 12.75 -14.47 11.08
C ARG A 218 12.94 -12.96 10.98
N LEU A 219 11.86 -12.18 11.13
CA LEU A 219 11.85 -10.73 10.93
C LEU A 219 12.05 -9.89 12.20
N ALA A 220 12.15 -10.50 13.39
CA ALA A 220 12.21 -9.77 14.65
C ALA A 220 13.32 -8.70 14.68
N GLN A 221 14.55 -9.06 14.31
CA GLN A 221 15.66 -8.10 14.23
C GLN A 221 15.42 -7.02 13.18
N HIS A 222 14.75 -7.36 12.08
CA HIS A 222 14.42 -6.42 11.02
C HIS A 222 13.39 -5.37 11.49
N PHE A 223 12.35 -5.76 12.23
CA PHE A 223 11.40 -4.80 12.82
C PHE A 223 12.10 -3.83 13.77
N ASP A 224 12.98 -4.33 14.64
CA ASP A 224 13.71 -3.47 15.58
C ASP A 224 14.71 -2.55 14.86
N ALA A 225 15.36 -3.03 13.80
CA ALA A 225 16.23 -2.21 12.96
C ALA A 225 15.44 -1.09 12.23
N ARG A 226 14.24 -1.41 11.69
CA ARG A 226 13.37 -0.40 11.06
C ARG A 226 12.87 0.62 12.08
N ARG A 227 12.52 0.18 13.29
CA ARG A 227 12.19 1.09 14.39
C ARG A 227 13.36 2.02 14.72
N ALA A 228 14.57 1.48 14.90
CA ALA A 228 15.77 2.27 15.18
C ALA A 228 16.11 3.25 14.05
N GLY A 229 15.85 2.87 12.78
CA GLY A 229 16.00 3.72 11.60
C GLY A 229 14.91 4.80 11.44
N GLY A 230 13.95 4.91 12.37
CA GLY A 230 12.89 5.92 12.33
C GLY A 230 11.89 5.70 11.19
N PHE A 231 11.64 4.45 10.82
CA PHE A 231 10.57 4.04 9.90
C PHE A 231 9.22 3.86 10.59
N VAL A 232 9.21 3.73 11.92
CA VAL A 232 8.00 3.83 12.73
C VAL A 232 7.61 5.30 12.88
N ARG A 233 6.44 5.67 12.36
CA ARG A 233 5.96 7.06 12.29
C ARG A 233 4.49 7.15 12.68
N GLU A 234 3.98 8.36 12.91
CA GLU A 234 2.55 8.59 13.18
C GLU A 234 1.71 8.56 11.88
N CYS A 235 1.55 7.35 11.35
CA CYS A 235 0.90 6.98 10.10
C CYS A 235 -0.65 7.03 10.16
N HIS A 236 -1.32 6.56 9.12
CA HIS A 236 -2.78 6.52 9.03
C HIS A 236 -3.40 5.43 9.92
N GLY A 237 -2.83 4.22 9.87
CA GLY A 237 -3.20 3.08 10.72
C GLY A 237 -4.36 2.24 10.20
N ASP A 238 -5.23 2.82 9.37
CA ASP A 238 -6.40 2.17 8.75
C ASP A 238 -6.56 2.53 7.26
N LEU A 239 -5.48 2.49 6.49
CA LEU A 239 -5.44 2.97 5.11
C LEU A 239 -5.90 1.90 4.12
N HIS A 240 -7.19 1.58 4.09
CA HIS A 240 -7.81 0.70 3.10
C HIS A 240 -8.55 1.50 2.01
N LEU A 241 -9.05 0.88 0.94
CA LEU A 241 -9.62 1.59 -0.22
C LEU A 241 -10.82 2.47 0.16
N GLY A 242 -11.69 1.99 1.06
CA GLY A 242 -12.80 2.79 1.61
C GLY A 242 -12.40 4.07 2.38
N ASN A 243 -11.10 4.28 2.65
CA ASN A 243 -10.54 5.46 3.33
C ASN A 243 -9.68 6.32 2.38
N VAL A 244 -9.81 6.12 1.07
CA VAL A 244 -9.10 6.88 0.03
C VAL A 244 -10.11 7.46 -0.95
N LEU A 245 -10.01 8.76 -1.21
CA LEU A 245 -10.95 9.54 -2.01
C LEU A 245 -10.23 10.17 -3.21
N ARG A 246 -10.77 9.98 -4.41
CA ARG A 246 -10.40 10.76 -5.60
C ARG A 246 -11.02 12.15 -5.52
N ARG A 247 -10.24 13.18 -5.81
CA ARG A 247 -10.71 14.56 -5.85
C ARG A 247 -10.02 15.34 -6.95
N GLY A 248 -10.66 15.36 -8.12
CA GLY A 248 -10.02 15.84 -9.34
C GLY A 248 -8.78 15.00 -9.64
N LYS A 249 -7.64 15.66 -9.90
CA LYS A 249 -6.35 14.97 -10.14
C LYS A 249 -5.59 14.57 -8.87
N ARG A 250 -6.20 14.72 -7.68
CA ARG A 250 -5.55 14.45 -6.39
C ARG A 250 -6.23 13.30 -5.67
N VAL A 251 -5.47 12.68 -4.78
CA VAL A 251 -5.95 11.65 -3.86
C VAL A 251 -5.88 12.16 -2.43
N VAL A 252 -6.94 11.91 -1.67
CA VAL A 252 -7.10 12.33 -0.28
C VAL A 252 -7.36 11.10 0.58
N MET A 253 -6.55 10.91 1.61
CA MET A 253 -6.73 9.83 2.58
C MET A 253 -7.47 10.38 3.79
N PHE A 254 -8.50 9.69 4.27
CA PHE A 254 -9.36 10.18 5.36
C PHE A 254 -9.72 9.06 6.34
N ASP A 255 -10.22 9.45 7.50
CA ASP A 255 -10.58 8.55 8.60
C ASP A 255 -9.40 7.74 9.18
N CYS A 256 -8.26 8.40 9.41
CA CYS A 256 -7.15 7.80 10.16
C CYS A 256 -7.55 7.51 11.61
N ILE A 257 -7.02 6.43 12.19
CA ILE A 257 -7.34 5.99 13.55
C ILE A 257 -7.06 7.11 14.55
N GLU A 258 -8.05 7.62 15.28
CA GLU A 258 -7.87 8.67 16.29
C GLU A 258 -7.71 8.13 17.72
N PHE A 259 -8.19 6.93 17.99
CA PHE A 259 -8.34 6.41 19.37
C PHE A 259 -7.16 5.59 19.91
N SER A 260 -6.21 5.15 19.07
CA SER A 260 -5.09 4.31 19.50
C SER A 260 -3.74 4.74 18.95
N ASN A 261 -2.84 5.18 19.83
CA ASN A 261 -1.45 5.45 19.47
C ASN A 261 -0.75 4.19 18.93
N ALA A 262 -0.99 3.02 19.52
CA ALA A 262 -0.32 1.78 19.11
C ALA A 262 -0.70 1.32 17.68
N LEU A 263 -1.87 1.76 17.18
CA LEU A 263 -2.33 1.45 15.82
C LEU A 263 -1.95 2.53 14.79
N ARG A 264 -1.55 3.74 15.25
CA ARG A 264 -1.05 4.83 14.40
C ARG A 264 0.46 4.91 14.32
N TRP A 265 1.15 4.63 15.43
CA TRP A 265 2.61 4.63 15.52
C TRP A 265 3.12 3.28 15.03
N ILE A 266 3.12 3.14 13.71
CA ILE A 266 3.43 1.90 13.01
C ILE A 266 4.53 2.16 11.98
N ASP A 267 5.12 1.08 11.47
CA ASP A 267 6.01 1.16 10.34
C ASP A 267 5.28 1.73 9.11
N VAL A 268 5.93 2.62 8.36
CA VAL A 268 5.44 3.11 7.07
C VAL A 268 5.13 1.98 6.08
N ALA A 269 5.84 0.85 6.16
CA ALA A 269 5.55 -0.35 5.38
C ALA A 269 4.22 -0.98 5.79
N SER A 270 3.87 -0.94 7.09
CA SER A 270 2.58 -1.43 7.59
C SER A 270 1.41 -0.57 7.12
N ASP A 271 1.61 0.75 6.99
CA ASP A 271 0.59 1.67 6.48
C ASP A 271 0.36 1.44 4.97
N LEU A 272 1.44 1.33 4.18
CA LEU A 272 1.38 1.00 2.76
C LEU A 272 0.71 -0.36 2.51
N SER A 273 1.09 -1.38 3.30
CA SER A 273 0.59 -2.75 3.13
C SER A 273 -0.94 -2.85 3.19
N PHE A 274 -1.61 -1.91 3.86
CA PHE A 274 -3.05 -1.94 4.01
C PHE A 274 -3.75 -1.70 2.67
N VAL A 275 -3.32 -0.70 1.89
CA VAL A 275 -3.88 -0.47 0.54
C VAL A 275 -3.47 -1.58 -0.41
N LEU A 276 -2.20 -2.01 -0.36
CA LEU A 276 -1.71 -3.09 -1.22
C LEU A 276 -2.55 -4.35 -1.03
N MET A 277 -2.69 -4.81 0.22
CA MET A 277 -3.51 -5.95 0.58
C MET A 277 -4.95 -5.79 0.09
N ASP A 278 -5.56 -4.62 0.26
CA ASP A 278 -6.96 -4.41 -0.12
C ASP A 278 -7.16 -4.43 -1.64
N LEU A 279 -6.22 -3.90 -2.43
CA LEU A 279 -6.22 -4.07 -3.90
C LEU A 279 -6.09 -5.53 -4.32
N GLN A 280 -5.16 -6.27 -3.69
CA GLN A 280 -4.92 -7.68 -3.97
C GLN A 280 -6.11 -8.56 -3.58
N ALA A 281 -6.84 -8.21 -2.52
CA ALA A 281 -8.06 -8.89 -2.10
C ALA A 281 -9.16 -8.81 -3.17
N HIS A 282 -9.16 -7.73 -3.94
CA HIS A 282 -10.08 -7.49 -5.06
C HIS A 282 -9.49 -7.91 -6.42
N GLY A 283 -8.40 -8.68 -6.44
CA GLY A 283 -7.80 -9.20 -7.67
C GLY A 283 -7.05 -8.17 -8.51
N ARG A 284 -6.74 -6.99 -7.96
CA ARG A 284 -5.99 -5.92 -8.63
C ARG A 284 -4.51 -5.92 -8.22
N ASP A 285 -3.84 -7.04 -8.47
CA ASP A 285 -2.39 -7.17 -8.25
C ASP A 285 -1.61 -6.18 -9.13
N ASP A 286 -2.16 -5.80 -10.29
CA ASP A 286 -1.63 -4.77 -11.19
C ASP A 286 -1.55 -3.38 -10.54
N LEU A 287 -2.65 -2.94 -9.90
CA LEU A 287 -2.70 -1.67 -9.18
C LEU A 287 -1.82 -1.70 -7.94
N ALA A 288 -1.77 -2.84 -7.24
CA ALA A 288 -0.90 -3.01 -6.08
C ALA A 288 0.59 -2.90 -6.47
N ALA A 289 0.99 -3.54 -7.58
CA ALA A 289 2.34 -3.45 -8.12
C ALA A 289 2.69 -2.02 -8.57
N ARG A 290 1.76 -1.31 -9.22
CA ARG A 290 1.93 0.11 -9.60
C ARG A 290 2.14 0.98 -8.37
N LEU A 291 1.32 0.83 -7.33
CA LEU A 291 1.42 1.58 -6.09
C LEU A 291 2.73 1.30 -5.35
N LEU A 292 3.13 0.03 -5.23
CA LEU A 292 4.37 -0.36 -4.56
C LEU A 292 5.59 0.24 -5.27
N ASN A 293 5.71 0.06 -6.59
CA ASN A 293 6.81 0.61 -7.38
C ASN A 293 6.81 2.14 -7.35
N GLY A 294 5.64 2.77 -7.46
CA GLY A 294 5.49 4.22 -7.36
C GLY A 294 5.93 4.75 -6.00
N TRP A 295 5.63 4.03 -4.91
CA TRP A 295 6.05 4.38 -3.56
C TRP A 295 7.56 4.20 -3.38
N LEU A 296 8.11 3.05 -3.80
CA LEU A 296 9.55 2.78 -3.75
C LEU A 296 10.36 3.79 -4.56
N ARG A 297 9.90 4.20 -5.75
CA ARG A 297 10.56 5.25 -6.55
C ARG A 297 10.63 6.58 -5.80
N ARG A 298 9.63 6.89 -4.96
CA ARG A 298 9.54 8.17 -4.23
C ARG A 298 10.25 8.14 -2.88
N THR A 299 10.34 6.97 -2.25
CA THR A 299 10.93 6.81 -0.91
C THR A 299 12.30 6.16 -0.93
N GLY A 300 12.66 5.36 -1.93
CA GLY A 300 13.87 4.54 -1.92
C GLY A 300 13.93 3.53 -0.76
N ASP A 301 12.81 3.23 -0.09
CA ASP A 301 12.77 2.34 1.07
C ASP A 301 12.59 0.88 0.64
N PHE A 302 13.59 0.35 -0.07
CA PHE A 302 13.67 -1.08 -0.41
C PHE A 302 13.78 -1.96 0.85
N GLY A 303 14.25 -1.40 1.95
CA GLY A 303 14.24 -2.05 3.26
C GLY A 303 12.83 -2.33 3.82
N ALA A 304 11.76 -1.85 3.18
CA ALA A 304 10.38 -2.21 3.54
C ALA A 304 9.99 -3.61 3.07
N LEU A 305 10.60 -4.08 1.96
CA LEU A 305 10.21 -5.32 1.28
C LEU A 305 10.19 -6.56 2.18
N PRO A 306 11.20 -6.80 3.08
CA PRO A 306 11.19 -7.99 3.93
C PRO A 306 9.96 -8.07 4.84
N ALA A 307 9.44 -6.93 5.31
CA ALA A 307 8.31 -6.84 6.22
C ALA A 307 6.94 -6.76 5.52
N LEU A 308 6.90 -6.42 4.23
CA LEU A 308 5.65 -6.08 3.54
C LEU A 308 4.66 -7.25 3.51
N ARG A 309 5.11 -8.47 3.20
CA ARG A 309 4.20 -9.66 3.16
C ARG A 309 3.61 -9.95 4.54
N TYR A 310 4.43 -9.88 5.59
CA TYR A 310 3.98 -10.04 6.98
C TYR A 310 2.91 -9.02 7.34
N TYR A 311 3.13 -7.74 7.00
CA TYR A 311 2.13 -6.71 7.24
C TYR A 311 0.87 -6.88 6.38
N SER A 312 0.99 -7.28 5.11
CA SER A 312 -0.19 -7.54 4.26
C SER A 312 -1.03 -8.70 4.81
N VAL A 313 -0.41 -9.79 5.28
CA VAL A 313 -1.12 -10.89 5.97
C VAL A 313 -1.81 -10.38 7.24
N TYR A 314 -1.09 -9.61 8.08
CA TYR A 314 -1.68 -8.98 9.26
C TYR A 314 -2.92 -8.14 8.91
N ARG A 315 -2.84 -7.29 7.87
CA ARG A 315 -3.96 -6.43 7.44
C ARG A 315 -5.13 -7.23 6.88
N ALA A 316 -4.86 -8.30 6.13
CA ALA A 316 -5.89 -9.21 5.65
C ALA A 316 -6.64 -9.86 6.83
N LEU A 317 -5.91 -10.35 7.83
CA LEU A 317 -6.52 -10.93 9.05
C LEU A 317 -7.32 -9.89 9.85
N VAL A 318 -6.85 -8.64 9.94
CA VAL A 318 -7.61 -7.53 10.55
C VAL A 318 -8.92 -7.28 9.81
N ARG A 319 -8.91 -7.30 8.46
CA ARG A 319 -10.12 -7.12 7.65
C ARG A 319 -11.08 -8.30 7.78
N ALA A 320 -10.57 -9.54 7.80
CA ALA A 320 -11.36 -10.73 8.07
C ALA A 320 -12.04 -10.63 9.46
N LEU A 321 -11.30 -10.20 10.49
CA LEU A 321 -11.84 -10.00 11.83
C LEU A 321 -12.93 -8.92 11.86
N ALA A 322 -12.68 -7.77 11.23
CA ALA A 322 -13.64 -6.67 11.16
C ALA A 322 -14.93 -7.09 10.43
N ALA A 323 -14.81 -7.85 9.34
CA ALA A 323 -15.95 -8.40 8.61
C ALA A 323 -16.74 -9.41 9.46
N ALA A 324 -16.07 -10.31 10.18
CA ALA A 324 -16.71 -11.28 11.06
C ALA A 324 -17.46 -10.63 12.23
N LEU A 325 -16.92 -9.53 12.79
CA LEU A 325 -17.59 -8.78 13.87
C LEU A 325 -18.88 -8.09 13.40
N LYS A 326 -18.95 -7.62 12.15
CA LYS A 326 -20.18 -7.07 11.55
C LYS A 326 -21.30 -8.12 11.51
N THR A 327 -20.97 -9.39 11.23
CA THR A 327 -21.94 -10.50 11.10
C THR A 327 -22.74 -10.74 12.38
N ARG A 328 -22.11 -10.64 13.56
CA ARG A 328 -22.78 -10.86 14.85
C ARG A 328 -23.85 -9.80 15.17
N GLY A 329 -23.85 -8.67 14.45
CA GLY A 329 -24.78 -7.55 14.63
C GLY A 329 -26.12 -7.67 13.90
N GLY A 330 -26.39 -8.77 13.19
CA GLY A 330 -27.72 -9.06 12.62
C GLY A 330 -27.96 -8.68 11.15
N SER A 331 -26.93 -8.49 10.33
CA SER A 331 -27.09 -8.27 8.88
C SER A 331 -26.98 -9.59 8.07
N LYS A 332 -27.89 -9.77 7.11
CA LYS A 332 -28.12 -10.98 6.29
C LYS A 332 -26.90 -11.39 5.45
N ARG A 333 -26.55 -12.69 5.48
CA ARG A 333 -25.89 -13.59 4.47
C ARG A 333 -24.68 -13.13 3.61
N GLN A 334 -24.39 -11.86 3.41
CA GLN A 334 -23.18 -11.36 2.72
C GLN A 334 -21.84 -11.46 3.49
N PRO A 335 -21.79 -11.48 4.85
CA PRO A 335 -20.50 -11.29 5.56
C PRO A 335 -19.44 -12.39 5.44
N LEU A 336 -19.82 -13.66 5.24
CA LEU A 336 -18.84 -14.76 5.16
C LEU A 336 -17.99 -14.68 3.88
N THR A 337 -18.52 -14.09 2.80
CA THR A 337 -17.77 -13.91 1.55
C THR A 337 -16.59 -12.95 1.71
N GLU A 338 -16.78 -11.84 2.45
CA GLU A 338 -15.72 -10.87 2.74
C GLU A 338 -14.66 -11.48 3.67
N VAL A 339 -15.09 -12.22 4.71
CA VAL A 339 -14.17 -12.94 5.60
C VAL A 339 -13.31 -13.92 4.80
N ASN A 340 -13.93 -14.77 3.98
CA ASN A 340 -13.23 -15.79 3.19
C ASN A 340 -12.29 -15.17 2.16
N ARG A 341 -12.66 -14.04 1.54
CA ARG A 341 -11.78 -13.31 0.59
C ARG A 341 -10.46 -12.92 1.25
N TYR A 342 -10.52 -12.31 2.43
CA TYR A 342 -9.31 -11.87 3.12
C TYR A 342 -8.51 -13.03 3.72
N LEU A 343 -9.16 -14.11 4.16
CA LEU A 343 -8.45 -15.33 4.58
C LEU A 343 -7.74 -16.01 3.40
N ALA A 344 -8.41 -16.14 2.25
CA ALA A 344 -7.80 -16.68 1.03
C ALA A 344 -6.62 -15.82 0.55
N LEU A 345 -6.72 -14.49 0.67
CA LEU A 345 -5.58 -13.62 0.40
C LEU A 345 -4.42 -13.87 1.37
N ALA A 346 -4.70 -14.00 2.67
CA ALA A 346 -3.68 -14.29 3.67
C ALA A 346 -2.94 -15.61 3.37
N GLU A 347 -3.66 -16.66 2.98
CA GLU A 347 -3.07 -17.93 2.53
C GLU A 347 -2.20 -17.74 1.28
N ARG A 348 -2.71 -17.03 0.26
CA ARG A 348 -1.96 -16.73 -0.98
C ARG A 348 -0.66 -15.96 -0.69
N LEU A 349 -0.70 -15.01 0.24
CA LEU A 349 0.47 -14.22 0.64
C LEU A 349 1.43 -14.98 1.54
N ALA A 350 0.95 -15.97 2.30
CA ALA A 350 1.78 -16.87 3.11
C ALA A 350 2.48 -17.95 2.25
N ALA A 351 1.97 -18.24 1.06
CA ALA A 351 2.61 -19.17 0.13
C ALA A 351 4.01 -18.70 -0.30
N LYS A 352 4.94 -19.67 -0.47
CA LYS A 352 6.33 -19.40 -0.83
C LYS A 352 6.43 -18.85 -2.26
N PRO A 353 6.99 -17.64 -2.46
CA PRO A 353 7.16 -17.07 -3.79
C PRO A 353 8.31 -17.72 -4.56
N ARG A 354 8.31 -17.51 -5.88
CA ARG A 354 9.44 -17.86 -6.75
C ARG A 354 9.97 -16.58 -7.39
N PRO A 355 11.00 -15.94 -6.81
CA PRO A 355 11.58 -14.76 -7.41
C PRO A 355 12.36 -15.14 -8.68
N TYR A 356 12.47 -14.19 -9.59
CA TYR A 356 13.33 -14.22 -10.78
C TYR A 356 13.95 -12.83 -10.99
N LEU A 357 15.05 -12.77 -11.74
CA LEU A 357 15.77 -11.55 -12.05
C LEU A 357 15.64 -11.21 -13.54
N LEU A 358 15.14 -10.01 -13.84
CA LEU A 358 15.09 -9.45 -15.18
C LEU A 358 16.09 -8.30 -15.29
N LEU A 359 16.97 -8.35 -16.28
CA LEU A 359 17.93 -7.29 -16.56
C LEU A 359 17.55 -6.62 -17.87
N CYS A 360 17.26 -5.33 -17.85
CA CYS A 360 17.07 -4.58 -19.10
C CYS A 360 18.40 -4.50 -19.84
N HIS A 361 18.38 -4.62 -21.16
CA HIS A 361 19.54 -4.42 -22.03
C HIS A 361 19.12 -3.47 -23.14
N GLY A 362 19.94 -2.45 -23.40
CA GLY A 362 19.69 -1.49 -24.47
C GLY A 362 20.15 -0.07 -24.14
N TYR A 363 20.28 0.73 -25.20
CA TYR A 363 20.83 2.09 -25.10
C TYR A 363 19.87 3.08 -24.44
N SER A 364 20.43 4.21 -24.02
CA SER A 364 19.65 5.40 -23.71
C SER A 364 18.83 5.82 -24.94
N GLY A 365 17.51 5.81 -24.85
CA GLY A 365 16.64 6.06 -26.01
C GLY A 365 15.85 4.84 -26.48
N SER A 366 16.22 3.64 -26.08
CA SER A 366 15.60 2.40 -26.56
C SER A 366 14.22 2.11 -25.97
N GLY A 367 13.56 3.05 -25.28
CA GLY A 367 12.25 2.82 -24.68
C GLY A 367 12.24 1.93 -23.43
N LYS A 368 13.36 1.32 -23.04
CA LYS A 368 13.49 0.40 -21.87
C LYS A 368 12.82 0.88 -20.59
N SER A 369 12.91 2.18 -20.28
CA SER A 369 12.38 2.73 -19.02
C SER A 369 10.87 2.86 -19.04
N ALA A 370 10.28 3.20 -20.19
CA ALA A 370 8.82 3.20 -20.36
C ALA A 370 8.28 1.76 -20.38
N ALA A 371 8.94 0.87 -21.13
CA ALA A 371 8.54 -0.52 -21.24
C ALA A 371 8.65 -1.27 -19.90
N SER A 372 9.75 -1.10 -19.16
CA SER A 372 9.91 -1.70 -17.83
C SER A 372 8.93 -1.16 -16.79
N GLU A 373 8.54 0.11 -16.89
CA GLU A 373 7.55 0.72 -16.00
C GLU A 373 6.15 0.11 -16.19
N ALA A 374 5.76 -0.16 -17.44
CA ALA A 374 4.52 -0.85 -17.74
C ALA A 374 4.59 -2.32 -17.31
N LEU A 375 5.68 -3.02 -17.65
CA LEU A 375 5.86 -4.45 -17.39
C LEU A 375 5.76 -4.80 -15.90
N VAL A 376 6.41 -4.04 -15.01
CA VAL A 376 6.43 -4.39 -13.57
C VAL A 376 5.05 -4.41 -12.94
N SER A 377 4.10 -3.64 -13.47
CA SER A 377 2.71 -3.67 -13.01
C SER A 377 2.02 -4.96 -13.44
N LEU A 378 2.33 -5.50 -14.62
CA LEU A 378 1.74 -6.74 -15.15
C LEU A 378 2.26 -7.99 -14.43
N ILE A 379 3.55 -8.03 -14.08
CA ILE A 379 4.19 -9.22 -13.53
C ILE A 379 4.46 -9.16 -12.02
N GLY A 380 4.10 -8.04 -11.37
CA GLY A 380 4.30 -7.85 -9.93
C GLY A 380 5.77 -7.75 -9.50
N ALA A 381 6.68 -7.43 -10.42
CA ALA A 381 8.10 -7.27 -10.12
C ALA A 381 8.40 -5.93 -9.43
N VAL A 382 9.48 -5.88 -8.67
CA VAL A 382 10.03 -4.63 -8.11
C VAL A 382 11.09 -4.08 -9.07
N ARG A 383 10.86 -2.86 -9.56
CA ARG A 383 11.78 -2.14 -10.44
C ARG A 383 12.86 -1.42 -9.64
N VAL A 384 14.11 -1.70 -9.96
CA VAL A 384 15.28 -0.95 -9.49
C VAL A 384 15.77 -0.08 -10.66
N SER A 385 15.48 1.22 -10.59
CA SER A 385 15.83 2.18 -11.65
C SER A 385 17.22 2.76 -11.43
N SER A 386 18.11 2.60 -12.41
CA SER A 386 19.45 3.19 -12.38
C SER A 386 19.41 4.71 -12.30
N ASP A 387 18.50 5.35 -13.03
CA ASP A 387 18.41 6.82 -13.12
C ASP A 387 17.93 7.43 -11.80
N SER A 388 16.91 6.82 -11.16
CA SER A 388 16.36 7.31 -9.90
C SER A 388 17.34 7.09 -8.73
N GLU A 389 17.98 5.91 -8.67
CA GLU A 389 18.83 5.55 -7.53
C GLU A 389 20.23 6.15 -7.62
N ARG A 390 20.72 6.53 -8.81
CA ARG A 390 21.99 7.27 -8.93
C ARG A 390 21.93 8.65 -8.30
N LYS A 391 20.73 9.25 -8.27
CA LYS A 391 20.45 10.59 -7.74
C LYS A 391 20.01 10.56 -6.28
N ARG A 392 19.92 9.38 -5.65
CA ARG A 392 19.44 9.22 -4.27
C ARG A 392 20.58 8.94 -3.30
N VAL A 393 20.71 9.80 -2.29
CA VAL A 393 21.74 9.65 -1.25
C VAL A 393 21.33 8.68 -0.14
N ARG A 394 20.05 8.63 0.23
CA ARG A 394 19.51 7.72 1.27
C ARG A 394 17.99 7.55 1.14
N PRO A 395 17.38 6.53 1.79
CA PRO A 395 15.93 6.40 1.86
C PRO A 395 15.26 7.67 2.43
N PHE A 396 14.10 8.00 1.87
CA PHE A 396 13.28 9.19 2.08
C PHE A 396 13.93 10.54 1.71
N ALA A 397 15.18 10.55 1.21
CA ALA A 397 15.72 11.73 0.54
C ALA A 397 15.04 11.90 -0.82
N LEU A 398 14.73 13.14 -1.18
CA LEU A 398 14.33 13.47 -2.54
C LEU A 398 15.54 13.21 -3.45
N PRO A 399 15.36 12.50 -4.59
CA PRO A 399 16.41 12.41 -5.60
C PRO A 399 16.83 13.82 -6.03
N ASP A 400 18.12 14.01 -6.29
CA ASP A 400 18.58 15.22 -6.94
C ASP A 400 17.89 15.36 -8.32
N THR A 401 17.45 16.57 -8.64
CA THR A 401 16.79 16.87 -9.92
C THR A 401 17.77 17.49 -10.92
N GLN A 402 18.97 17.85 -10.46
CA GLN A 402 20.01 18.40 -11.32
C GLN A 402 20.69 17.28 -12.12
N ALA A 403 21.21 17.67 -13.28
CA ALA A 403 22.04 16.80 -14.08
C ALA A 403 23.32 16.46 -13.31
N LEU A 404 23.67 15.18 -13.27
CA LEU A 404 24.89 14.73 -12.62
C LEU A 404 26.14 15.30 -13.32
N PRO A 405 27.20 15.65 -12.57
CA PRO A 405 28.45 16.14 -13.15
C PRO A 405 29.12 15.05 -14.00
N SER A 406 29.99 15.45 -14.92
CA SER A 406 30.73 14.53 -15.82
C SER A 406 31.52 13.45 -15.07
N SER A 407 31.97 13.73 -13.84
CA SER A 407 32.65 12.78 -12.96
C SER A 407 31.80 11.55 -12.59
N ALA A 408 30.47 11.67 -12.61
CA ALA A 408 29.54 10.57 -12.38
C ALA A 408 29.51 9.53 -13.52
N TYR A 409 30.11 9.85 -14.67
CA TYR A 409 30.19 8.99 -15.86
C TYR A 409 31.58 8.41 -16.11
N THR A 410 32.48 8.51 -15.14
CA THR A 410 33.77 7.80 -15.17
C THR A 410 33.54 6.30 -15.00
N ALA A 411 34.44 5.46 -15.53
CA ALA A 411 34.32 3.99 -15.39
C ALA A 411 34.17 3.56 -13.92
N GLN A 412 34.99 4.12 -13.02
CA GLN A 412 34.93 3.86 -11.59
C GLN A 412 33.63 4.33 -10.93
N ALA A 413 33.05 5.45 -11.37
CA ALA A 413 31.74 5.90 -10.86
C ALA A 413 30.60 4.99 -11.35
N ILE A 414 30.67 4.57 -12.61
CA ILE A 414 29.71 3.62 -13.19
C ILE A 414 29.78 2.28 -12.44
N ASP A 415 30.98 1.74 -12.20
CA ASP A 415 31.14 0.47 -11.47
C ASP A 415 30.59 0.54 -10.05
N ARG A 416 30.90 1.62 -9.31
CA ARG A 416 30.32 1.86 -7.97
C ARG A 416 28.80 1.99 -8.01
N HIS A 417 28.24 2.58 -9.05
CA HIS A 417 26.80 2.66 -9.22
C HIS A 417 26.18 1.28 -9.47
N TYR A 418 26.81 0.45 -10.30
CA TYR A 418 26.37 -0.94 -10.47
C TYR A 418 26.55 -1.78 -9.19
N ASP A 419 27.54 -1.50 -8.33
CA ASP A 419 27.64 -2.10 -6.99
C ASP A 419 26.40 -1.77 -6.14
N ALA A 420 25.96 -0.50 -6.16
CA ALA A 420 24.78 -0.06 -5.43
C ALA A 420 23.50 -0.75 -5.97
N LEU A 421 23.32 -0.79 -7.29
CA LEU A 421 22.19 -1.49 -7.92
C LEU A 421 22.19 -2.99 -7.60
N LEU A 422 23.37 -3.62 -7.56
CA LEU A 422 23.51 -5.04 -7.20
C LEU A 422 23.10 -5.27 -5.73
N CYS A 423 23.45 -4.35 -4.82
CA CYS A 423 23.04 -4.40 -3.43
C CYS A 423 21.52 -4.28 -3.27
N LEU A 424 20.88 -3.31 -3.95
CA LEU A 424 19.42 -3.16 -3.97
C LEU A 424 18.74 -4.40 -4.55
N THR A 425 19.26 -4.94 -5.65
CA THR A 425 18.73 -6.14 -6.30
C THR A 425 18.80 -7.34 -5.35
N ARG A 426 19.91 -7.51 -4.62
CA ARG A 426 20.02 -8.55 -3.58
C ARG A 426 18.95 -8.37 -2.50
N GLN A 427 18.68 -7.16 -2.04
CA GLN A 427 17.63 -6.90 -1.04
C GLN A 427 16.24 -7.27 -1.55
N VAL A 428 15.92 -6.94 -2.81
CA VAL A 428 14.65 -7.32 -3.44
C VAL A 428 14.50 -8.84 -3.51
N LEU A 429 15.50 -9.53 -4.06
CA LEU A 429 15.47 -10.99 -4.23
C LEU A 429 15.45 -11.72 -2.87
N ALA A 430 16.19 -11.24 -1.87
CA ALA A 430 16.19 -11.81 -0.52
C ALA A 430 14.88 -11.56 0.25
N SER A 431 14.00 -10.71 -0.29
CA SER A 431 12.65 -10.47 0.20
C SER A 431 11.60 -11.28 -0.59
N ASP A 432 12.03 -12.22 -1.44
CA ASP A 432 11.20 -13.08 -2.28
C ASP A 432 10.31 -12.34 -3.29
N TYR A 433 10.77 -11.18 -3.78
CA TYR A 433 10.12 -10.47 -4.89
C TYR A 433 10.90 -10.69 -6.20
N PRO A 434 10.22 -10.84 -7.34
CA PRO A 434 10.87 -10.71 -8.63
C PRO A 434 11.50 -9.32 -8.78
N ALA A 435 12.72 -9.26 -9.31
CA ALA A 435 13.45 -8.02 -9.48
C ALA A 435 13.60 -7.69 -10.96
N LEU A 436 13.31 -6.45 -11.35
CA LEU A 436 13.63 -5.90 -12.66
C LEU A 436 14.63 -4.77 -12.48
N VAL A 437 15.80 -4.88 -13.09
CA VAL A 437 16.83 -3.84 -13.03
C VAL A 437 16.81 -3.03 -14.33
N ASP A 438 16.33 -1.79 -14.23
CA ASP A 438 16.31 -0.84 -15.34
C ASP A 438 17.64 -0.06 -15.37
N ALA A 439 18.63 -0.70 -16.00
CA ALA A 439 19.89 -0.08 -16.42
C ALA A 439 20.17 -0.47 -17.88
N THR A 440 21.24 0.05 -18.48
CA THR A 440 21.54 -0.22 -19.89
C THR A 440 22.25 -1.57 -20.12
N PHE A 441 23.01 -2.05 -19.12
CA PHE A 441 23.71 -3.35 -19.14
C PHE A 441 24.55 -3.63 -20.39
N LEU A 442 25.16 -2.59 -20.97
CA LEU A 442 25.96 -2.69 -22.20
C LEU A 442 27.31 -3.38 -22.04
N LYS A 443 27.77 -3.59 -20.80
CA LYS A 443 29.05 -4.22 -20.48
C LYS A 443 28.85 -5.63 -19.95
N ARG A 444 29.60 -6.60 -20.49
CA ARG A 444 29.55 -8.00 -20.07
C ARG A 444 29.89 -8.16 -18.59
N ALA A 445 30.87 -7.41 -18.10
CA ALA A 445 31.26 -7.42 -16.68
C ALA A 445 30.08 -7.07 -15.75
N HIS A 446 29.24 -6.10 -16.13
CA HIS A 446 28.06 -5.72 -15.34
C HIS A 446 26.98 -6.81 -15.40
N ARG A 447 26.71 -7.38 -16.60
CA ARG A 447 25.73 -8.47 -16.74
C ARG A 447 26.14 -9.71 -15.95
N GLU A 448 27.41 -10.09 -15.99
CA GLU A 448 27.94 -11.27 -15.32
C GLU A 448 27.83 -11.17 -13.79
N ARG A 449 28.04 -9.97 -13.23
CA ARG A 449 27.89 -9.75 -11.78
C ARG A 449 26.47 -10.00 -11.28
N PHE A 450 25.46 -9.58 -12.04
CA PHE A 450 24.06 -9.82 -11.69
C PHE A 450 23.67 -11.28 -11.94
N ALA A 451 24.19 -11.90 -13.00
CA ALA A 451 24.01 -13.34 -13.22
C ALA A 451 24.65 -14.17 -12.10
N ALA A 452 25.83 -13.79 -11.60
CA ALA A 452 26.49 -14.43 -10.47
C ALA A 452 25.67 -14.29 -9.17
N LEU A 453 25.09 -13.12 -8.91
CA LEU A 453 24.16 -12.92 -7.80
C LEU A 453 22.97 -13.88 -7.91
N ALA A 454 22.31 -13.92 -9.07
CA ALA A 454 21.16 -14.79 -9.31
C ALA A 454 21.50 -16.26 -9.08
N ARG A 455 22.64 -16.75 -9.62
CA ARG A 455 23.15 -18.10 -9.38
C ARG A 455 23.41 -18.38 -7.90
N SER A 456 24.03 -17.46 -7.17
CA SER A 456 24.30 -17.61 -5.73
C SER A 456 23.04 -17.72 -4.87
N MET A 457 21.92 -17.19 -5.36
CA MET A 457 20.63 -17.21 -4.68
C MET A 457 19.68 -18.30 -5.21
N GLY A 458 20.10 -19.07 -6.22
CA GLY A 458 19.26 -20.07 -6.88
C GLY A 458 18.08 -19.46 -7.66
N VAL A 459 18.24 -18.22 -8.15
CA VAL A 459 17.20 -17.44 -8.82
C VAL A 459 17.44 -17.44 -10.33
N PRO A 460 16.41 -17.71 -11.17
CA PRO A 460 16.52 -17.59 -12.62
C PRO A 460 16.82 -16.15 -13.07
N VAL A 461 17.58 -15.98 -14.16
CA VAL A 461 17.88 -14.66 -14.74
C VAL A 461 17.60 -14.61 -16.24
N LEU A 462 16.87 -13.58 -16.68
CA LEU A 462 16.59 -13.29 -18.09
C LEU A 462 17.08 -11.89 -18.47
N LEU A 463 17.46 -11.72 -19.72
CA LEU A 463 17.81 -10.43 -20.33
C LEU A 463 16.64 -9.94 -21.18
N LEU A 464 16.24 -8.68 -21.01
CA LEU A 464 15.23 -8.03 -21.84
C LEU A 464 15.94 -7.07 -22.79
N ASP A 465 16.15 -7.50 -24.03
CA ASP A 465 16.85 -6.72 -25.05
C ASP A 465 15.89 -5.77 -25.76
N PHE A 466 16.03 -4.47 -25.51
CA PHE A 466 15.20 -3.42 -26.11
C PHE A 466 15.97 -2.72 -27.22
N HIS A 467 15.43 -2.75 -28.43
CA HIS A 467 16.03 -2.10 -29.59
C HIS A 467 15.10 -1.06 -30.23
N ALA A 468 15.75 -0.13 -30.94
CA ALA A 468 15.16 0.85 -31.84
C ALA A 468 16.25 1.34 -32.80
N ARG A 469 15.88 1.83 -33.98
CA ARG A 469 16.82 2.42 -34.94
C ARG A 469 17.53 3.63 -34.32
N THR A 470 18.81 3.80 -34.69
CA THR A 470 19.68 4.86 -34.15
C THR A 470 19.10 6.26 -34.31
N CYS A 471 18.43 6.55 -35.44
CA CYS A 471 17.76 7.85 -35.65
C CYS A 471 16.70 8.12 -34.58
N LEU A 472 15.91 7.12 -34.21
CA LEU A 472 14.89 7.23 -33.18
C LEU A 472 15.49 7.32 -31.77
N LEU A 473 16.61 6.62 -31.50
CA LEU A 473 17.36 6.77 -30.24
C LEU A 473 17.80 8.23 -30.05
N VAL A 474 18.40 8.83 -31.09
CA VAL A 474 18.85 10.22 -31.10
C VAL A 474 17.67 11.16 -30.88
N GLU A 475 16.57 10.97 -31.60
CA GLU A 475 15.36 11.79 -31.45
C GLU A 475 14.81 11.75 -30.00
N ARG A 476 14.65 10.55 -29.43
CA ARG A 476 14.13 10.35 -28.08
C ARG A 476 15.04 10.90 -26.98
N VAL A 477 16.35 10.85 -27.19
CA VAL A 477 17.35 11.42 -26.26
C VAL A 477 17.34 12.94 -26.32
N SER A 478 17.34 13.52 -27.53
CA SER A 478 17.29 14.97 -27.73
C SER A 478 16.00 15.58 -27.18
N ARG A 479 14.84 14.95 -27.41
CA ARG A 479 13.55 15.39 -26.85
C ARG A 479 13.56 15.40 -25.32
N ARG A 480 14.13 14.37 -24.68
CA ARG A 480 14.25 14.32 -23.21
C ARG A 480 15.22 15.35 -22.65
N ALA A 481 16.34 15.61 -23.32
CA ALA A 481 17.29 16.62 -22.87
C ALA A 481 16.68 18.05 -22.86
N SER A 482 15.62 18.28 -23.66
CA SER A 482 14.87 19.54 -23.63
C SER A 482 13.83 19.62 -22.50
N ASP A 483 13.54 18.53 -21.80
CA ASP A 483 12.62 18.47 -20.68
C ASP A 483 13.38 18.63 -19.35
N ALA A 484 13.18 19.76 -18.67
CA ALA A 484 13.79 20.05 -17.37
C ALA A 484 13.37 19.09 -16.24
N HIS A 485 12.34 18.26 -16.45
CA HIS A 485 11.81 17.31 -15.46
C HIS A 485 12.20 15.85 -15.77
N ALA A 486 13.05 15.61 -16.76
CA ALA A 486 13.46 14.26 -17.12
C ALA A 486 14.28 13.58 -16.00
N GLU A 487 13.90 12.35 -15.64
CA GLU A 487 14.64 11.56 -14.64
C GLU A 487 16.03 11.14 -15.13
N SER A 488 16.21 10.99 -16.44
CA SER A 488 17.43 10.49 -17.08
C SER A 488 18.34 11.62 -17.56
N ASP A 489 19.62 11.55 -17.19
CA ASP A 489 20.65 12.53 -17.59
C ASP A 489 21.35 12.18 -18.92
N ALA A 490 20.94 11.09 -19.57
CA ALA A 490 21.59 10.62 -20.79
C ALA A 490 21.23 11.52 -21.98
N GLY A 491 22.13 12.44 -22.33
CA GLY A 491 22.09 13.24 -23.56
C GLY A 491 22.80 12.58 -24.73
N LEU A 492 22.90 13.29 -25.86
CA LEU A 492 23.48 12.78 -27.12
C LEU A 492 24.91 12.24 -26.95
N VAL A 493 25.75 12.94 -26.16
CA VAL A 493 27.13 12.52 -25.86
C VAL A 493 27.17 11.16 -25.15
N VAL A 494 26.23 10.89 -24.24
CA VAL A 494 26.15 9.61 -23.54
C VAL A 494 25.74 8.50 -24.52
N LEU A 495 24.76 8.74 -25.38
CA LEU A 495 24.33 7.78 -26.41
C LEU A 495 25.47 7.43 -27.37
N VAL A 496 26.21 8.43 -27.88
CA VAL A 496 27.35 8.18 -28.79
C VAL A 496 28.42 7.32 -28.10
N ARG A 497 28.73 7.61 -26.83
CA ARG A 497 29.67 6.79 -26.05
C ARG A 497 29.16 5.37 -25.83
N GLN A 498 27.85 5.19 -25.62
CA GLN A 498 27.25 3.88 -25.45
C GLN A 498 27.35 3.05 -26.74
N LEU A 499 27.01 3.63 -27.90
CA LEU A 499 27.12 2.98 -29.21
C LEU A 499 28.57 2.56 -29.53
N ALA A 500 29.54 3.40 -29.17
CA ALA A 500 30.95 3.13 -29.45
C ALA A 500 31.59 2.08 -28.50
N ASN A 501 31.01 1.83 -27.33
CA ASN A 501 31.64 1.04 -26.27
C ASN A 501 30.80 -0.15 -25.80
N GLU A 502 29.75 -0.53 -26.52
CA GLU A 502 28.97 -1.70 -26.12
C GLU A 502 29.75 -3.01 -26.28
N GLU A 503 29.37 -4.00 -25.48
CA GLU A 503 29.81 -5.38 -25.61
C GLU A 503 28.58 -6.24 -25.93
N PRO A 504 28.47 -6.75 -27.18
CA PRO A 504 27.32 -7.53 -27.63
C PRO A 504 26.99 -8.71 -26.70
N LEU A 505 25.74 -9.15 -26.74
CA LEU A 505 25.32 -10.36 -26.04
C LEU A 505 26.03 -11.57 -26.66
N SER A 506 26.67 -12.37 -25.80
CA SER A 506 27.24 -13.67 -26.18
C SER A 506 26.15 -14.69 -26.52
N THR A 507 26.51 -15.79 -27.20
CA THR A 507 25.56 -16.88 -27.53
C THR A 507 24.83 -17.42 -26.30
N GLN A 508 25.52 -17.53 -25.17
CA GLN A 508 24.92 -17.97 -23.91
C GLN A 508 23.96 -16.92 -23.30
N GLU A 509 24.22 -15.64 -23.53
CA GLU A 509 23.30 -14.56 -23.13
C GLU A 509 22.05 -14.53 -24.02
N TRP A 510 22.21 -14.77 -25.33
CA TRP A 510 21.09 -14.86 -26.26
C TRP A 510 20.11 -15.98 -25.91
N ALA A 511 20.59 -17.13 -25.41
CA ALA A 511 19.72 -18.22 -24.98
C ALA A 511 18.72 -17.81 -23.87
N ARG A 512 19.09 -16.83 -23.04
CA ARG A 512 18.26 -16.28 -21.94
C ARG A 512 17.72 -14.87 -22.21
N ALA A 513 17.89 -14.36 -23.41
CA ALA A 513 17.40 -13.05 -23.81
C ALA A 513 16.01 -13.15 -24.45
N VAL A 514 15.20 -12.10 -24.27
CA VAL A 514 13.95 -11.87 -24.99
C VAL A 514 14.05 -10.50 -25.66
N CYS A 515 13.84 -10.46 -26.98
CA CYS A 515 13.95 -9.25 -27.78
C CYS A 515 12.64 -8.48 -27.82
N PHE A 516 12.73 -7.16 -27.76
CA PHE A 516 11.59 -6.25 -27.80
C PHE A 516 11.89 -5.08 -28.73
N ASP A 517 11.10 -4.97 -29.80
CA ASP A 517 11.07 -3.79 -30.64
C ASP A 517 10.27 -2.68 -29.94
N THR A 518 10.91 -1.53 -29.74
CA THR A 518 10.28 -0.39 -29.10
C THR A 518 9.82 0.69 -30.08
N GLU A 519 9.88 0.45 -31.40
CA GLU A 519 9.29 1.30 -32.44
C GLU A 519 7.76 1.14 -32.56
N VAL A 520 7.12 0.95 -31.41
CA VAL A 520 5.68 0.79 -31.27
C VAL A 520 5.09 2.03 -30.60
N ALA A 521 3.76 2.17 -30.68
CA ALA A 521 3.05 3.19 -29.92
C ALA A 521 3.23 2.94 -28.41
N PRO A 522 3.33 3.99 -27.56
CA PRO A 522 3.64 3.82 -26.13
C PRO A 522 2.63 2.97 -25.34
N ASP A 523 1.37 2.96 -25.76
CA ASP A 523 0.28 2.15 -25.20
C ASP A 523 0.47 0.65 -25.45
N ALA A 524 1.26 0.26 -26.47
CA ALA A 524 1.59 -1.14 -26.72
C ALA A 524 2.19 -1.86 -25.51
N PHE A 525 2.94 -1.15 -24.66
CA PHE A 525 3.56 -1.72 -23.46
C PHE A 525 2.55 -2.10 -22.37
N GLU A 526 1.31 -1.60 -22.44
CA GLU A 526 0.25 -1.94 -21.49
C GLU A 526 -0.49 -3.23 -21.89
N HIS A 527 -0.28 -3.73 -23.12
CA HIS A 527 -0.94 -4.92 -23.63
C HIS A 527 -0.11 -6.20 -23.41
N LEU A 528 -0.76 -7.24 -22.87
CA LEU A 528 -0.14 -8.56 -22.64
C LEU A 528 0.47 -9.18 -23.91
N GLN A 529 -0.12 -8.90 -25.07
CA GLN A 529 0.33 -9.44 -26.35
C GLN A 529 1.76 -8.99 -26.69
N TYR A 530 2.14 -7.75 -26.35
CA TYR A 530 3.50 -7.26 -26.54
C TYR A 530 4.51 -8.07 -25.70
N TRP A 531 4.11 -8.51 -24.51
CA TRP A 531 4.95 -9.25 -23.56
C TRP A 531 4.89 -10.77 -23.70
N ARG A 532 4.12 -11.31 -24.66
CA ARG A 532 3.81 -12.74 -24.76
C ARG A 532 5.04 -13.65 -24.65
N ALA A 533 6.11 -13.37 -25.40
CA ALA A 533 7.32 -14.19 -25.40
C ALA A 533 8.03 -14.24 -24.02
N LEU A 534 7.96 -13.15 -23.25
CA LEU A 534 8.48 -13.14 -21.88
C LEU A 534 7.53 -13.88 -20.94
N LEU A 535 6.23 -13.63 -21.03
CA LEU A 535 5.23 -14.27 -20.15
C LEU A 535 5.24 -15.79 -20.29
N GLU A 536 5.39 -16.32 -21.51
CA GLU A 536 5.56 -17.76 -21.77
C GLU A 536 6.83 -18.31 -21.07
N ARG A 537 7.96 -17.60 -21.15
CA ARG A 537 9.19 -18.00 -20.43
C ARG A 537 9.02 -17.95 -18.91
N LEU A 538 8.36 -16.92 -18.38
CA LEU A 538 8.11 -16.80 -16.93
C LEU A 538 7.19 -17.94 -16.43
N ALA A 539 6.15 -18.30 -17.19
CA ALA A 539 5.27 -19.41 -16.85
C ALA A 539 6.03 -20.74 -16.74
N HIS A 540 7.04 -20.98 -17.59
CA HIS A 540 7.90 -22.15 -17.48
C HIS A 540 8.81 -22.14 -16.24
N LEU A 541 9.18 -20.97 -15.72
CA LEU A 541 9.93 -20.86 -14.46
C LEU A 541 9.05 -21.12 -13.24
N ASP A 542 7.75 -20.80 -13.35
CA ASP A 542 6.76 -21.01 -12.29
C ASP A 542 6.24 -22.45 -12.23
N ALA A 543 6.35 -23.24 -13.30
CA ALA A 543 5.99 -24.65 -13.29
C ALA A 543 6.77 -25.40 -12.19
N PRO A 544 6.12 -26.24 -11.36
CA PRO A 544 6.85 -27.16 -10.51
C PRO A 544 7.71 -28.04 -11.42
N ALA A 545 8.99 -28.24 -11.06
CA ALA A 545 9.85 -29.19 -11.76
C ALA A 545 9.15 -30.56 -11.69
N LEU A 546 8.42 -30.89 -12.76
CA LEU A 546 7.86 -32.21 -12.93
C LEU A 546 9.09 -33.11 -13.06
N SER A 547 9.29 -33.94 -12.03
CA SER A 547 10.14 -35.12 -12.08
C SER A 547 10.01 -35.74 -13.47
N GLU A 548 11.14 -35.96 -14.14
CA GLU A 548 11.24 -36.76 -15.37
C GLU A 548 10.61 -38.14 -15.16
N LYS A 549 9.30 -38.25 -15.33
CA LYS A 549 8.57 -39.48 -15.57
C LYS A 549 7.37 -39.17 -16.47
N ALA A 550 7.64 -39.33 -17.76
CA ALA A 550 6.73 -39.74 -18.84
C ALA A 550 5.28 -39.25 -18.77
N VAL A 551 4.91 -38.25 -19.59
CA VAL A 551 3.55 -38.16 -20.17
C VAL A 551 3.62 -37.55 -21.59
N SER A 552 2.87 -38.21 -22.50
CA SER A 552 2.74 -38.07 -23.95
C SER A 552 2.13 -36.73 -24.46
N PRO A 553 2.31 -36.33 -25.75
CA PRO A 553 2.00 -35.00 -26.28
C PRO A 553 0.52 -34.56 -26.47
N ASP A 554 -0.50 -35.27 -25.97
CA ASP A 554 -1.90 -35.04 -26.39
C ASP A 554 -2.79 -34.18 -25.46
N ALA A 555 -2.22 -33.46 -24.48
CA ALA A 555 -3.02 -32.76 -23.45
C ALA A 555 -3.04 -31.22 -23.54
N LEU A 556 -2.81 -30.62 -24.71
CA LEU A 556 -2.78 -29.15 -24.89
C LEU A 556 -3.80 -28.62 -25.92
N ALA A 557 -5.03 -29.13 -25.89
CA ALA A 557 -6.13 -28.61 -26.69
C ALA A 557 -7.47 -28.62 -25.93
N ALA A 558 -7.59 -27.75 -24.93
CA ALA A 558 -8.87 -27.20 -24.48
C ALA A 558 -8.61 -26.04 -23.51
N HIS A 559 -9.23 -24.88 -23.77
CA HIS A 559 -9.23 -23.60 -23.03
C HIS A 559 -8.49 -22.46 -23.74
N VAL A 560 -8.97 -22.16 -24.96
CA VAL A 560 -8.97 -20.81 -25.54
C VAL A 560 -10.33 -20.21 -25.31
#